data_AF-A0A653D1N9-F1
#
_entry.id   AF-A0A653D1N9-F1
#
_cell.length_a   1.000
_cell.length_b   1.000
_cell.length_c   1.000
_cell.angle_alpha   90.00
_cell.angle_beta   90.00
_cell.angle_gamma   90.00
#
_symmetry.space_group_name_H-M   'P 1'
#
loop_
_entity.id
_entity.type
_entity.pdbx_description
1 polymer ?
#
loop_
_entity_poly.entity_id
_entity_poly.type
_entity_poly.pdbx_seq_one_letter_code
_entity_poly.pdbx_strand_id
1 'polypeptide(L)'
;MASYRAVLCVGILMCVFSKSVTSEKKCYSPVKKGLEFESRFRTHYRHTEVLFKCGEPRLRAISAKEIIRENDLVECLKDFKVEPSWTMLFRCENSGCCPDNMACVTDKEDEGVPIVFRIRPPNHKNKQRHPMFIELMAKNHSSCICDDIITK
;
A
#
# COMPACT_ATOMS: atom_id res chain seq x y z
N MET A 1 4.94 40.53 51.79
CA MET A 1 6.37 40.45 51.40
C MET A 1 6.78 38.99 51.42
N ALA A 2 6.94 38.36 50.26
CA ALA A 2 7.41 36.98 50.16
C ALA A 2 8.54 36.91 49.13
N SER A 3 9.60 36.26 49.58
CA SER A 3 10.96 36.26 49.05
C SER A 3 11.09 35.33 47.84
N TYR A 4 11.74 35.79 46.77
CA TYR A 4 12.14 34.94 45.65
C TYR A 4 13.42 34.21 46.03
N ARG A 5 13.36 32.88 46.17
CA ARG A 5 14.56 32.03 46.10
C ARG A 5 14.69 31.49 44.70
N ALA A 6 15.72 31.96 43.98
CA ALA A 6 16.22 31.27 42.80
C ALA A 6 16.80 29.92 43.24
N VAL A 7 16.27 28.84 42.69
CA VAL A 7 16.87 27.50 42.78
C VAL A 7 17.27 27.11 41.36
N LEU A 8 18.58 27.06 41.13
CA LEU A 8 19.16 26.37 39.99
C LEU A 8 18.80 24.88 40.11
N CYS A 9 18.03 24.36 39.16
CA CYS A 9 17.85 22.92 38.98
C CYS A 9 18.53 22.49 37.69
N VAL A 10 19.73 21.94 37.84
CA VAL A 10 20.32 21.00 36.87
C VAL A 10 19.39 19.79 36.83
N GLY A 11 18.76 19.58 35.67
CA GLY A 11 18.03 18.36 35.30
C GLY A 11 17.04 17.83 36.33
N ILE A 12 15.77 18.26 36.25
CA ILE A 12 14.57 17.44 36.54
C ILE A 12 13.35 18.22 35.99
N LEU A 13 12.62 17.56 35.10
CA LEU A 13 11.16 17.60 34.92
C LEU A 13 10.44 18.89 35.40
N MET A 14 10.24 19.86 34.50
CA MET A 14 9.27 20.93 34.71
C MET A 14 7.87 20.43 34.32
N CYS A 15 7.10 19.96 35.31
CA CYS A 15 5.65 19.82 35.16
C CYS A 15 4.99 21.14 35.57
N VAL A 16 4.57 21.92 34.58
CA VAL A 16 3.66 23.06 34.79
C VAL A 16 2.27 22.50 35.04
N PHE A 17 1.78 22.55 36.29
CA PHE A 17 0.41 22.21 36.61
C PHE A 17 -0.50 23.43 36.38
N SER A 18 -1.06 23.53 35.17
CA SER A 18 -2.28 24.32 34.97
C SER A 18 -3.48 23.46 35.31
N LYS A 19 -4.27 23.91 36.28
CA LYS A 19 -5.57 23.29 36.61
C LYS A 19 -6.57 23.60 35.50
N SER A 20 -7.39 22.60 35.22
CA SER A 20 -8.67 22.61 34.49
C SER A 20 -8.65 22.23 33.01
N VAL A 21 -9.64 21.39 32.70
CA VAL A 21 -10.19 21.01 31.38
C VAL A 21 -9.48 19.86 30.65
N THR A 22 -10.11 18.69 30.76
CA THR A 22 -10.11 17.53 29.86
C THR A 22 -9.14 17.59 28.66
N SER A 23 -8.01 16.88 28.70
CA SER A 23 -7.32 16.47 27.47
C SER A 23 -6.44 15.22 27.66
N GLU A 24 -6.63 14.28 26.73
CA GLU A 24 -5.64 13.38 26.15
C GLU A 24 -4.82 12.45 27.07
N LYS A 25 -5.15 11.15 26.99
CA LYS A 25 -4.24 10.07 27.39
C LYS A 25 -2.99 10.12 26.49
N LYS A 26 -1.91 10.70 26.98
CA LYS A 26 -0.60 10.67 26.32
C LYS A 26 0.00 9.25 26.40
N CYS A 27 -0.09 8.49 25.31
CA CYS A 27 0.66 7.25 25.10
C CYS A 27 2.15 7.59 24.88
N TYR A 28 2.96 7.67 25.95
CA TYR A 28 4.41 7.61 25.81
C TYR A 28 4.88 6.21 26.16
N SER A 29 5.29 5.45 25.15
CA SER A 29 6.14 4.29 25.38
C SER A 29 7.51 4.79 25.87
N PRO A 30 8.16 4.08 26.81
CA PRO A 30 9.49 4.48 27.29
C PRO A 30 10.48 4.49 26.14
N VAL A 31 11.19 5.61 25.98
CA VAL A 31 12.28 5.76 25.01
C VAL A 31 13.37 4.76 25.38
N LYS A 32 13.55 3.74 24.54
CA LYS A 32 14.58 2.71 24.73
C LYS A 32 15.91 3.21 24.17
N LYS A 33 17.00 3.00 24.91
CA LYS A 33 18.36 3.38 24.52
C LYS A 33 19.25 2.14 24.55
N GLY A 34 20.29 2.11 23.72
CA GLY A 34 21.30 1.06 23.72
C GLY A 34 21.68 0.57 22.33
N LEU A 35 22.87 -0.06 22.25
CA LEU A 35 23.50 -0.53 21.01
C LEU A 35 22.61 -1.51 20.22
N GLU A 36 21.79 -2.31 20.91
CA GLU A 36 20.86 -3.26 20.27
C GLU A 36 19.78 -2.54 19.45
N PHE A 37 19.16 -1.49 20.01
CA PHE A 37 18.14 -0.69 19.33
C PHE A 37 18.73 0.07 18.15
N GLU A 38 19.94 0.59 18.30
CA GLU A 38 20.67 1.28 17.23
C GLU A 38 21.00 0.33 16.08
N SER A 39 21.43 -0.91 16.38
CA SER A 39 21.68 -1.95 15.38
C SER A 39 20.41 -2.34 14.61
N ARG A 40 19.30 -2.53 15.33
CA ARG A 40 17.99 -2.82 14.71
C ARG A 40 17.52 -1.66 13.83
N PHE A 41 17.69 -0.41 14.30
CA PHE A 41 17.36 0.78 13.52
C PHE A 41 18.19 0.84 12.23
N ARG A 42 19.51 0.68 12.29
CA ARG A 42 20.37 0.64 11.09
C ARG A 42 19.94 -0.43 10.09
N THR A 43 19.58 -1.61 10.60
CA THR A 43 19.10 -2.72 9.75
C THR A 43 17.78 -2.36 9.07
N HIS A 44 16.84 -1.81 9.83
CA HIS A 44 15.56 -1.36 9.29
C HIS A 44 15.75 -0.25 8.25
N TYR A 45 16.54 0.78 8.57
CA TYR A 45 16.87 1.89 7.68
C TYR A 45 17.51 1.39 6.38
N ARG A 46 18.45 0.43 6.45
CA ARG A 46 19.04 -0.16 5.24
C ARG A 46 17.99 -0.88 4.38
N HIS A 47 17.01 -1.53 4.98
CA HIS A 47 15.93 -2.16 4.21
C HIS A 47 15.06 -1.11 3.50
N THR A 48 14.64 -0.06 4.19
CA THR A 48 13.73 0.95 3.64
C THR A 48 14.42 1.91 2.67
N GLU A 49 15.60 2.40 3.03
CA GLU A 49 16.29 3.48 2.32
C GLU A 49 17.33 3.00 1.31
N VAL A 50 17.61 1.70 1.23
CA VAL A 50 18.66 1.18 0.33
C VAL A 50 18.15 -0.02 -0.45
N LEU A 51 17.68 -1.07 0.22
CA LEU A 51 17.40 -2.35 -0.42
C LEU A 51 16.01 -2.44 -1.07
N PHE A 52 15.01 -1.77 -0.51
CA PHE A 52 13.63 -1.85 -1.01
C PHE A 52 13.12 -0.52 -1.54
N LYS A 53 13.98 0.27 -2.20
CA LYS A 53 13.52 1.45 -2.94
C LYS A 53 12.57 1.06 -4.07
N CYS A 54 11.65 1.97 -4.40
CA CYS A 54 10.87 1.87 -5.63
C CYS A 54 11.80 1.74 -6.85
N GLY A 55 11.45 0.87 -7.80
CA GLY A 55 12.24 0.64 -9.00
C GLY A 55 11.60 -0.42 -9.89
N GLU A 56 11.83 -1.69 -9.60
CA GLU A 56 11.25 -2.77 -10.40
C GLU A 56 9.81 -3.10 -9.97
N PRO A 57 8.89 -3.30 -10.93
CA PRO A 57 7.57 -3.84 -10.67
C PRO A 57 7.66 -5.21 -9.97
N ARG A 58 6.72 -5.50 -9.08
CA ARG A 58 6.62 -6.80 -8.42
C ARG A 58 5.37 -7.53 -8.85
N LEU A 59 5.46 -8.85 -8.86
CA LEU A 59 4.34 -9.71 -9.18
C LEU A 59 3.26 -9.60 -8.08
N ARG A 60 2.03 -9.30 -8.46
CA ARG A 60 0.88 -9.14 -7.57
C ARG A 60 -0.31 -9.95 -8.07
N ALA A 61 -1.09 -10.45 -7.12
CA ALA A 61 -2.36 -11.10 -7.41
C ALA A 61 -3.41 -10.02 -7.70
N ILE A 62 -3.93 -10.02 -8.91
CA ILE A 62 -4.95 -9.08 -9.39
C ILE A 62 -6.25 -9.84 -9.60
N SER A 63 -7.34 -9.28 -9.09
CA SER A 63 -8.65 -9.94 -9.19
C SER A 63 -9.20 -9.82 -10.60
N ALA A 64 -9.88 -10.87 -11.09
CA ALA A 64 -10.57 -10.81 -12.38
C ALA A 64 -11.59 -9.65 -12.42
N LYS A 65 -12.19 -9.30 -11.26
CA LYS A 65 -13.13 -8.16 -11.14
C LYS A 65 -12.48 -6.82 -11.42
N GLU A 66 -11.23 -6.64 -11.02
CA GLU A 66 -10.46 -5.43 -11.28
C GLU A 66 -10.19 -5.28 -12.78
N ILE A 67 -9.72 -6.35 -13.43
CA ILE A 67 -9.48 -6.37 -14.88
C ILE A 67 -10.78 -6.13 -15.65
N ILE A 68 -11.89 -6.76 -15.24
CA ILE A 68 -13.22 -6.53 -15.85
C ILE A 68 -13.65 -5.07 -15.73
N ARG A 69 -13.34 -4.42 -14.60
CA ARG A 69 -13.63 -2.99 -14.41
C ARG A 69 -12.77 -2.12 -15.32
N GLU A 70 -11.48 -2.42 -15.44
CA GLU A 70 -10.56 -1.71 -16.34
C GLU A 70 -10.91 -1.87 -17.82
N ASN A 71 -11.61 -2.95 -18.18
CA ASN A 71 -12.11 -3.21 -19.54
C ASN A 71 -13.57 -2.77 -19.74
N ASP A 72 -14.18 -2.05 -18.78
CA ASP A 72 -15.57 -1.56 -18.85
C ASP A 72 -16.65 -2.63 -19.05
N LEU A 73 -16.42 -3.86 -18.57
CA LEU A 73 -17.31 -5.02 -18.76
C LEU A 73 -18.10 -5.42 -17.51
N VAL A 74 -18.16 -4.55 -16.49
CA VAL A 74 -18.80 -4.85 -15.19
C VAL A 74 -20.26 -5.25 -15.37
N GLU A 75 -21.03 -4.49 -16.14
CA GLU A 75 -22.46 -4.78 -16.37
C GLU A 75 -22.67 -6.02 -17.24
N CYS A 76 -21.82 -6.23 -18.26
CA CYS A 76 -21.90 -7.39 -19.14
C CYS A 76 -21.66 -8.72 -18.41
N LEU A 77 -20.80 -8.70 -17.38
CA LEU A 77 -20.36 -9.90 -16.67
C LEU A 77 -20.87 -10.00 -15.22
N LYS A 78 -21.77 -9.11 -14.80
CA LYS A 78 -22.25 -8.99 -13.42
C LYS A 78 -22.74 -10.31 -12.82
N ASP A 79 -23.47 -11.10 -13.61
CA ASP A 79 -24.04 -12.38 -13.17
C ASP A 79 -23.20 -13.59 -13.59
N PHE A 80 -22.08 -13.38 -14.30
CA PHE A 80 -21.21 -14.45 -14.74
C PHE A 80 -20.20 -14.84 -13.66
N LYS A 81 -19.98 -16.14 -13.49
CA LYS A 81 -18.84 -16.66 -12.72
C LYS A 81 -17.60 -16.65 -13.60
N VAL A 82 -16.57 -15.94 -13.17
CA VAL A 82 -15.29 -15.79 -13.90
C VAL A 82 -14.20 -16.62 -13.25
N GLU A 83 -13.48 -17.40 -14.05
CA GLU A 83 -12.42 -18.31 -13.61
C GLU A 83 -11.17 -18.24 -14.51
N PRO A 84 -9.95 -18.16 -13.95
CA PRO A 84 -9.67 -18.04 -12.51
C PRO A 84 -10.14 -16.69 -11.95
N SER A 85 -10.39 -16.62 -10.63
CA SER A 85 -10.83 -15.37 -9.99
C SER A 85 -9.69 -14.36 -9.77
N TRP A 86 -8.45 -14.81 -9.97
CA TRP A 86 -7.23 -14.05 -9.78
C TRP A 86 -6.23 -14.39 -10.89
N THR A 87 -5.36 -13.45 -11.21
CA THR A 87 -4.20 -13.63 -12.09
C THR A 87 -2.98 -12.94 -11.47
N MET A 88 -1.80 -13.16 -12.03
CA MET A 88 -0.56 -12.55 -11.57
C MET A 88 -0.06 -11.53 -12.60
N LEU A 89 0.11 -10.28 -12.18
CA LEU A 89 0.57 -9.17 -13.03
C LEU A 89 1.67 -8.37 -12.33
N PHE A 90 2.53 -7.72 -13.11
CA PHE A 90 3.55 -6.81 -12.59
C PHE A 90 2.94 -5.44 -12.29
N ARG A 91 3.13 -4.98 -11.06
CA ARG A 91 2.54 -3.74 -10.51
C ARG A 91 3.60 -2.93 -9.77
N CYS A 92 3.39 -1.62 -9.65
CA CYS A 92 4.32 -0.71 -8.97
C CYS A 92 3.87 -0.39 -7.54
N GLU A 93 2.59 -0.54 -7.29
CA GLU A 93 1.95 -0.33 -6.02
C GLU A 93 2.63 -1.20 -4.96
N ASN A 94 3.23 -0.54 -3.97
CA ASN A 94 3.97 -1.19 -2.89
C ASN A 94 5.15 -2.05 -3.36
N SER A 95 5.71 -1.81 -4.54
CA SER A 95 6.90 -2.52 -5.04
C SER A 95 8.20 -2.05 -4.38
N GLY A 96 8.16 -0.89 -3.73
CA GLY A 96 9.20 -0.39 -2.85
C GLY A 96 8.75 0.81 -2.03
N CYS A 97 9.70 1.38 -1.29
CA CYS A 97 9.57 2.59 -0.49
C CYS A 97 9.91 3.83 -1.32
N CYS A 98 9.18 4.91 -1.06
CA CYS A 98 9.42 6.24 -1.60
C CYS A 98 9.62 7.25 -0.45
N PRO A 99 10.27 8.39 -0.72
CA PRO A 99 10.33 9.51 0.22
C PRO A 99 8.93 10.03 0.61
N ASP A 100 8.87 10.84 1.67
CA ASP A 100 7.62 11.37 2.21
C ASP A 100 6.73 12.01 1.12
N ASN A 101 5.43 11.71 1.18
CA ASN A 101 4.38 12.18 0.27
C ASN A 101 4.48 11.71 -1.20
N MET A 102 5.34 10.72 -1.48
CA MET A 102 5.43 10.08 -2.78
C MET A 102 4.91 8.64 -2.75
N ALA A 103 4.39 8.18 -3.88
CA ALA A 103 3.98 6.81 -4.12
C ALA A 103 4.85 6.17 -5.22
N CYS A 104 5.06 4.85 -5.10
CA CYS A 104 5.68 4.07 -6.16
C CYS A 104 4.64 3.80 -7.25
N VAL A 105 4.76 4.49 -8.39
CA VAL A 105 3.83 4.45 -9.52
C VAL A 105 4.52 3.95 -10.78
N THR A 106 3.73 3.61 -11.80
CA THR A 106 4.28 3.29 -13.13
C THR A 106 4.89 4.55 -13.77
N ASP A 107 6.09 4.42 -14.31
CA ASP A 107 6.86 5.49 -14.99
C ASP A 107 6.44 5.66 -16.45
N LYS A 108 6.11 4.54 -17.11
CA LYS A 108 5.78 4.47 -18.53
C LYS A 108 4.36 3.98 -18.74
N GLU A 109 3.90 4.09 -19.98
CA GLU A 109 2.69 3.42 -20.41
C GLU A 109 2.74 1.93 -20.10
N ASP A 110 1.60 1.42 -19.63
CA ASP A 110 1.44 0.03 -19.26
C ASP A 110 1.52 -0.86 -20.51
N GLU A 111 2.19 -2.00 -20.40
CA GLU A 111 2.13 -3.02 -21.43
C GLU A 111 0.77 -3.73 -21.35
N GLY A 112 0.01 -3.69 -22.44
CA GLY A 112 -1.23 -4.46 -22.55
C GLY A 112 -0.93 -5.94 -22.76
N VAL A 113 -1.35 -6.78 -21.82
CA VAL A 113 -1.21 -8.24 -21.88
C VAL A 113 -2.60 -8.88 -22.00
N PRO A 114 -2.85 -9.67 -23.05
CA PRO A 114 -4.10 -10.40 -23.19
C PRO A 114 -4.18 -11.53 -22.16
N ILE A 115 -5.29 -11.60 -21.43
CA ILE A 115 -5.57 -12.66 -20.46
C ILE A 115 -6.92 -13.28 -20.77
N VAL A 116 -6.94 -14.61 -20.79
CA VAL A 116 -8.14 -15.38 -21.07
C VAL A 116 -8.79 -15.88 -19.78
N PHE A 117 -10.07 -15.59 -19.61
CA PHE A 117 -10.90 -16.10 -18.53
C PHE A 117 -11.99 -17.03 -19.08
N ARG A 118 -12.30 -18.07 -18.33
CA ARG A 118 -13.53 -18.84 -18.53
C ARG A 118 -14.68 -18.12 -17.83
N ILE A 119 -15.80 -17.96 -18.53
CA ILE A 119 -17.02 -17.39 -17.98
C ILE A 119 -18.13 -18.45 -17.92
N ARG A 120 -18.93 -18.44 -16.87
CA ARG A 120 -20.12 -19.30 -16.74
C ARG A 120 -21.34 -18.46 -16.38
N PRO A 121 -22.48 -18.67 -17.06
CA PRO A 121 -23.71 -17.95 -16.74
C PRO A 121 -24.27 -18.45 -15.39
N PRO A 122 -25.08 -17.63 -14.70
CA PRO A 122 -25.59 -17.94 -13.35
C PRO A 122 -26.53 -19.16 -13.35
N ASN A 123 -27.28 -19.35 -14.44
CA ASN A 123 -28.22 -20.45 -14.60
C ASN A 123 -27.58 -21.61 -15.38
N HIS A 124 -27.07 -22.60 -14.66
CA HIS A 124 -26.58 -23.89 -15.17
C HIS A 124 -27.61 -24.74 -15.96
N LYS A 125 -28.81 -24.20 -16.24
CA LYS A 125 -29.89 -24.93 -16.93
C LYS A 125 -29.62 -25.17 -18.42
N ASN A 126 -28.67 -24.45 -19.02
CA ASN A 126 -28.28 -24.72 -20.40
C ASN A 126 -27.08 -25.67 -20.46
N LYS A 127 -27.32 -26.81 -21.12
CA LYS A 127 -26.35 -27.76 -21.67
C LYS A 127 -25.42 -27.07 -22.70
N GLN A 128 -24.75 -25.97 -22.35
CA GLN A 128 -23.64 -25.48 -23.16
C GLN A 128 -22.54 -26.54 -23.06
N ARG A 129 -22.41 -27.34 -24.13
CA ARG A 129 -21.43 -28.42 -24.24
C ARG A 129 -20.00 -27.89 -24.34
N HIS A 130 -19.83 -26.59 -24.62
CA HIS A 130 -18.53 -25.95 -24.79
C HIS A 130 -18.31 -24.87 -23.74
N PRO A 131 -17.12 -24.80 -23.13
CA PRO A 131 -16.78 -23.70 -22.22
C PRO A 131 -16.78 -22.36 -22.98
N MET A 132 -17.30 -21.32 -22.33
CA MET A 132 -17.21 -19.94 -22.85
C MET A 132 -15.96 -19.27 -22.28
N PHE A 133 -15.27 -18.53 -23.13
CA PHE A 133 -14.07 -17.78 -22.78
C PHE A 133 -14.21 -16.33 -23.20
N ILE A 134 -13.51 -15.46 -22.48
CA ILE A 134 -13.34 -14.05 -22.82
C ILE A 134 -11.88 -13.68 -22.70
N GLU A 135 -11.36 -12.96 -23.68
CA GLU A 135 -10.03 -12.35 -23.61
C GLU A 135 -10.19 -10.90 -23.16
N LEU A 136 -9.42 -10.50 -22.16
CA LEU A 136 -9.39 -9.15 -21.60
C LEU A 136 -7.98 -8.60 -21.67
N MET A 137 -7.84 -7.30 -21.91
CA MET A 137 -6.55 -6.63 -21.88
C MET A 137 -6.25 -6.20 -20.45
N ALA A 138 -5.24 -6.81 -19.85
CA ALA A 138 -4.74 -6.41 -18.54
C ALA A 138 -3.46 -5.58 -18.69
N LYS A 139 -3.20 -4.70 -17.74
CA LYS A 139 -2.00 -3.87 -17.73
C LYS A 139 -0.85 -4.60 -17.05
N ASN A 140 0.38 -4.46 -17.54
CA ASN A 140 1.63 -4.83 -16.87
C ASN A 140 2.52 -3.59 -16.77
N HIS A 141 3.00 -3.27 -15.57
CA HIS A 141 3.95 -2.18 -15.43
C HIS A 141 5.35 -2.68 -15.81
N SER A 142 6.11 -1.84 -16.52
CA SER A 142 7.46 -2.17 -17.00
C SER A 142 8.57 -1.50 -16.18
N SER A 143 8.29 -0.34 -15.57
CA SER A 143 9.18 0.38 -14.66
C SER A 143 8.38 1.18 -13.64
N CYS A 144 8.95 1.37 -12.45
CA CYS A 144 8.34 2.14 -11.37
C CYS A 144 9.23 3.32 -10.95
N ILE A 145 8.60 4.44 -10.62
CA ILE A 145 9.24 5.62 -10.07
C ILE A 145 8.49 6.09 -8.82
N CYS A 146 9.18 6.87 -7.99
CA CYS A 146 8.52 7.64 -6.95
C CYS A 146 7.97 8.93 -7.57
N ASP A 147 6.67 9.14 -7.43
CA ASP A 147 5.98 10.34 -7.89
C ASP A 147 5.03 10.86 -6.80
N ASP A 148 4.68 12.14 -6.86
CA ASP A 148 3.84 12.78 -5.86
C ASP A 148 2.43 12.16 -5.83
N ILE A 149 1.90 11.93 -4.63
CA ILE A 149 0.55 11.34 -4.43
C ILE A 149 -0.57 12.24 -4.98
N ILE A 150 -0.26 13.49 -5.31
CA ILE A 150 -1.22 14.54 -5.69
C ILE A 150 -1.64 14.42 -7.17
N THR A 151 -0.94 13.65 -7.98
CA THR A 151 -1.18 13.51 -9.43
C THR A 151 -1.70 12.12 -9.80
N LYS A 152 -2.97 11.83 -9.49
CA LYS A 152 -3.79 10.88 -10.27
C LYS A 152 -5.28 10.98 -9.96
#